data_AF-A0AA38RMP1-F1
#
_entry.id   AF-A0AA38RMP1-F1
#
_cell.length_a   1.000
_cell.length_b   1.000
_cell.length_c   1.000
_cell.angle_alpha   90.00
_cell.angle_beta   90.00
_cell.angle_gamma   90.00
#
_symmetry.space_group_name_H-M   'P 1'
#
loop_
_entity.id
_entity.type
_entity.pdbx_description
1 polymer ?
#
loop_
_entity_poly.entity_id
_entity_poly.type
_entity_poly.pdbx_seq_one_letter_code
_entity_poly.pdbx_strand_id
1 'polypeptide(L)'
;MFRLSYWVFPVISGLVWCGMLLGLLLHWVIDTNEKHYASMSHSQTIAYISDIGASELKPLFIAGCCVTTVFLDLSFASDRWLRHRGRLVPNTTIGEKVLSGLTIAFAIVGTAGLILLSIFDTLRHPTLHDIFLLVFLAGYVLSAIFICWEYGRLGIRYREHPVLRISFWIKLTFVVVEVLLAVAFVSCTWTDHYNAGAIFEWVIAFIFSLYVFSFYVDLYPAVYTRHGRKMRVTGGQYHHHHHHHFGRHRGAASSDDTDGYPEHGNAQERYAAREMEEATTGSGSERGLTGAGGGAAAAAASGGANAGRTWHF
;
A
#
# COMPACT_ATOMS: atom_id res chain seq x y z
N MET A 1 14.45 20.63 9.56
CA MET A 1 13.70 19.39 9.86
C MET A 1 13.31 18.73 8.55
N PHE A 2 14.01 17.68 8.12
CA PHE A 2 13.67 16.93 6.90
C PHE A 2 12.30 16.27 7.08
N ARG A 3 11.26 16.88 6.51
CA ARG A 3 9.91 16.30 6.48
C ARG A 3 9.88 15.26 5.37
N LEU A 4 10.33 14.04 5.70
CA LEU A 4 10.19 12.86 4.84
C LEU A 4 8.74 12.75 4.38
N SER A 5 8.54 12.88 3.08
CA SER A 5 7.24 12.81 2.45
C SER A 5 6.98 11.36 2.01
N TYR A 6 5.77 10.86 2.23
CA TYR A 6 5.42 9.45 2.03
C TYR A 6 5.71 8.93 0.60
N TRP A 7 5.73 9.80 -0.41
CA TRP A 7 6.06 9.45 -1.80
C TRP A 7 7.52 9.02 -2.02
N VAL A 8 8.41 9.31 -1.06
CA VAL A 8 9.84 8.96 -1.16
C VAL A 8 10.06 7.46 -1.02
N PHE A 9 9.19 6.75 -0.28
CA PHE A 9 9.36 5.31 -0.04
C PHE A 9 9.38 4.46 -1.31
N PRO A 10 8.39 4.55 -2.22
CA PRO A 10 8.42 3.73 -3.44
C PRO A 10 9.52 4.17 -4.40
N VAL A 11 9.94 5.44 -4.35
CA VAL A 11 11.05 5.95 -5.18
C VAL A 11 12.38 5.35 -4.72
N ILE A 12 12.66 5.32 -3.41
CA ILE A 12 13.88 4.68 -2.88
C ILE A 12 13.86 3.19 -3.22
N SER A 13 12.75 2.51 -2.97
CA SER A 13 12.59 1.09 -3.28
C SER A 13 12.91 0.79 -4.76
N GLY A 14 12.25 1.49 -5.68
CA GLY A 14 12.44 1.28 -7.12
C GLY A 14 13.85 1.65 -7.61
N LEU A 15 14.46 2.72 -7.08
CA LEU A 15 15.83 3.12 -7.45
C LEU A 15 16.87 2.11 -6.97
N VAL A 16 16.73 1.60 -5.75
CA VAL A 16 17.67 0.61 -5.21
C VAL A 16 17.55 -0.70 -5.98
N TRP A 17 16.33 -1.16 -6.24
CA TRP A 17 16.09 -2.36 -7.03
C TRP A 17 16.62 -2.24 -8.47
N CYS A 18 16.22 -1.18 -9.18
CA CYS A 18 16.67 -0.94 -10.55
C CYS A 18 18.20 -0.74 -10.61
N GLY A 19 18.77 0.03 -9.68
CA GLY A 19 20.21 0.25 -9.59
C GLY A 19 20.99 -1.04 -9.31
N MET A 20 20.46 -1.91 -8.44
CA MET A 20 21.03 -3.25 -8.19
C MET A 20 20.99 -4.09 -9.47
N LEU A 21 19.86 -4.16 -10.18
CA LEU A 21 19.75 -4.90 -11.44
C LEU A 21 20.71 -4.39 -12.51
N LEU A 22 20.80 -3.08 -12.70
CA LEU A 22 21.76 -2.47 -13.61
C LEU A 22 23.20 -2.77 -13.19
N GLY A 23 23.50 -2.72 -11.89
CA GLY A 23 24.81 -3.08 -11.36
C GLY A 23 25.21 -4.53 -11.67
N LEU A 24 24.30 -5.48 -11.45
CA LEU A 24 24.51 -6.89 -11.77
C LEU A 24 24.71 -7.09 -13.28
N LEU A 25 23.87 -6.45 -14.10
CA LEU A 25 23.92 -6.56 -15.56
C LEU A 25 25.24 -5.99 -16.12
N LEU A 26 25.61 -4.78 -15.69
CA LEU A 26 26.82 -4.11 -16.15
C LEU A 26 28.08 -4.84 -15.69
N HIS A 27 28.09 -5.38 -14.46
CA HIS A 27 29.21 -6.21 -14.01
C HIS A 27 29.34 -7.48 -14.86
N TRP A 28 28.23 -8.14 -15.21
CA TRP A 28 28.28 -9.33 -16.05
C TRP A 28 28.75 -9.03 -17.48
N VAL A 29 28.24 -7.95 -18.10
CA VAL A 29 28.57 -7.61 -19.48
C VAL A 29 29.98 -7.00 -19.60
N ILE A 30 30.35 -6.09 -18.70
CA ILE A 30 31.57 -5.27 -18.84
C ILE A 30 32.76 -5.89 -18.10
N ASP A 31 32.56 -6.29 -16.85
CA ASP A 31 33.68 -6.67 -15.96
C ASP A 31 34.03 -8.15 -16.13
N THR A 32 33.02 -9.03 -16.19
CA THR A 32 33.23 -10.47 -16.38
C THR A 32 33.17 -10.92 -17.84
N ASN A 33 32.81 -10.02 -18.76
CA ASN A 33 32.75 -10.27 -20.21
C ASN A 33 31.92 -11.51 -20.56
N GLU A 34 30.68 -11.55 -20.05
CA GLU A 34 29.72 -12.65 -20.25
C GLU A 34 30.24 -14.01 -19.74
N LYS A 35 31.00 -14.00 -18.64
CA LYS A 35 31.52 -15.22 -18.02
C LYS A 35 30.40 -16.21 -17.74
N HIS A 36 30.65 -17.47 -18.10
CA HIS A 36 29.79 -18.59 -17.75
C HIS A 36 30.00 -18.98 -16.27
N TYR A 37 28.96 -18.84 -15.45
CA TYR A 37 29.02 -19.15 -14.02
C TYR A 37 28.84 -20.65 -13.75
N ALA A 38 29.33 -21.11 -12.60
CA ALA A 38 29.16 -22.51 -12.19
C ALA A 38 27.71 -22.89 -11.86
N SER A 39 26.84 -21.91 -11.64
CA SER A 39 25.39 -22.10 -11.47
C SER A 39 24.64 -22.20 -12.81
N MET A 40 25.28 -21.85 -13.93
CA MET A 40 24.69 -21.93 -15.27
C MET A 40 24.76 -23.36 -15.82
N SER A 41 23.73 -23.75 -16.56
CA SER A 41 23.75 -25.02 -17.31
C SER A 41 24.67 -24.92 -18.54
N HIS A 42 25.27 -26.02 -18.99
CA HIS A 42 26.18 -26.04 -20.14
C HIS A 42 25.57 -25.49 -21.45
N SER A 43 24.24 -25.52 -21.61
CA SER A 43 23.54 -24.98 -22.78
C SER A 43 23.16 -23.50 -22.65
N GLN A 44 23.44 -22.89 -21.50
CA GLN A 44 23.04 -21.53 -21.16
C GLN A 44 24.12 -20.53 -21.58
N THR A 45 23.72 -19.53 -22.35
CA THR A 45 24.56 -18.42 -22.82
C THR A 45 24.25 -17.11 -22.08
N ILE A 46 23.02 -16.95 -21.60
CA ILE A 46 22.58 -15.74 -20.88
C ILE A 46 22.46 -16.06 -19.40
N ALA A 47 23.18 -15.34 -18.55
CA ALA A 47 23.12 -15.54 -17.10
C ALA A 47 21.79 -15.05 -16.51
N TYR A 48 21.20 -15.85 -15.61
CA TYR A 48 20.10 -15.39 -14.77
C TYR A 48 20.61 -14.31 -13.80
N ILE A 49 19.71 -13.44 -13.33
CA ILE A 49 20.01 -12.47 -12.26
C ILE A 49 20.52 -13.23 -11.03
N SER A 50 19.87 -14.35 -10.73
CA SER A 50 20.24 -15.24 -9.62
C SER A 50 21.63 -15.86 -9.77
N ASP A 51 22.09 -16.15 -11.00
CA ASP A 51 23.46 -16.65 -11.26
C ASP A 51 24.52 -15.60 -10.87
N ILE A 52 24.33 -14.35 -11.31
CA ILE A 52 25.26 -13.26 -11.00
C ILE A 52 25.17 -12.93 -9.51
N GLY A 53 23.96 -12.93 -8.94
CA GLY A 53 23.69 -12.71 -7.52
C GLY A 53 24.23 -13.82 -6.61
N ALA A 54 24.51 -15.02 -7.12
CA ALA A 54 25.15 -16.10 -6.38
C ALA A 54 26.68 -15.96 -6.29
N SER A 55 27.28 -15.12 -7.14
CA SER A 55 28.73 -14.98 -7.31
C SER A 55 29.34 -13.90 -6.38
N GLU A 56 30.28 -13.11 -6.87
CA GLU A 56 31.01 -12.08 -6.10
C GLU A 56 30.08 -10.96 -5.60
N LEU A 57 28.99 -10.69 -6.33
CA LEU A 57 28.02 -9.63 -6.01
C LEU A 57 26.89 -10.09 -5.06
N LYS A 58 27.03 -11.25 -4.40
CA LYS A 58 26.04 -11.72 -3.42
C LYS A 58 25.73 -10.71 -2.30
N PRO A 59 26.70 -10.00 -1.69
CA PRO A 59 26.40 -8.98 -0.68
C PRO A 59 25.57 -7.81 -1.24
N LEU A 60 25.82 -7.40 -2.48
CA LEU A 60 25.06 -6.35 -3.15
C LEU A 60 23.62 -6.80 -3.39
N PHE A 61 23.43 -8.05 -3.86
CA PHE A 61 22.11 -8.62 -4.09
C PHE A 61 21.28 -8.70 -2.80
N ILE A 62 21.86 -9.22 -1.71
CA ILE A 62 21.18 -9.29 -0.41
C ILE A 62 20.81 -7.89 0.11
N ALA A 63 21.75 -6.95 0.08
CA ALA A 63 21.51 -5.59 0.56
C ALA A 63 20.42 -4.89 -0.27
N GLY A 64 20.47 -5.01 -1.60
CA GLY A 64 19.48 -4.44 -2.50
C GLY A 64 18.09 -5.03 -2.29
N CYS A 65 17.97 -6.36 -2.13
CA CYS A 65 16.71 -7.03 -1.82
C CYS A 65 16.12 -6.55 -0.48
N CYS A 66 16.93 -6.47 0.58
CA CYS A 66 16.48 -6.01 1.90
C CYS A 66 15.98 -4.56 1.86
N VAL A 67 16.75 -3.65 1.25
CA VAL A 67 16.37 -2.23 1.19
C VAL A 67 15.12 -2.05 0.33
N THR A 68 15.07 -2.70 -0.84
CA THR A 68 13.91 -2.62 -1.75
C THR A 68 12.62 -3.02 -1.06
N THR A 69 12.61 -4.19 -0.42
CA THR A 69 11.40 -4.78 0.16
C THR A 69 10.91 -4.02 1.39
N VAL A 70 11.82 -3.58 2.27
CA VAL A 70 11.45 -2.75 3.43
C VAL A 70 10.79 -1.43 2.99
N PHE A 71 11.36 -0.75 1.99
CA PHE A 71 10.76 0.51 1.50
C PHE A 71 9.47 0.27 0.71
N LEU A 72 9.32 -0.87 0.04
CA LEU A 72 8.07 -1.26 -0.61
C LEU A 72 6.97 -1.53 0.43
N ASP A 73 7.27 -2.26 1.50
CA ASP A 73 6.33 -2.51 2.60
C ASP A 73 5.92 -1.23 3.33
N LEU A 74 6.87 -0.30 3.54
CA LEU A 74 6.57 1.03 4.05
C LEU A 74 5.65 1.84 3.12
N SER A 75 5.73 1.61 1.81
CA SER A 75 4.83 2.23 0.83
C SER A 75 3.40 1.72 0.99
N PHE A 76 3.22 0.40 1.14
CA PHE A 76 1.91 -0.20 1.44
C PHE A 76 1.35 0.27 2.79
N ALA A 77 2.18 0.29 3.84
CA ALA A 77 1.78 0.79 5.16
C ALA A 77 1.38 2.27 5.12
N SER A 78 2.11 3.08 4.33
CA SER A 78 1.82 4.51 4.17
C SER A 78 0.49 4.76 3.45
N ASP A 79 0.20 4.02 2.38
CA ASP A 79 -1.09 4.09 1.69
C ASP A 79 -2.24 3.78 2.66
N ARG A 80 -2.12 2.69 3.42
CA ARG A 80 -3.12 2.31 4.43
C ARG A 80 -3.27 3.34 5.55
N TRP A 81 -2.16 3.89 6.05
CA TRP A 81 -2.18 4.90 7.10
C TRP A 81 -2.85 6.20 6.63
N LEU A 82 -2.55 6.65 5.41
CA LEU A 82 -3.12 7.85 4.82
C LEU A 82 -4.62 7.72 4.55
N ARG A 83 -5.09 6.54 4.14
CA ARG A 83 -6.52 6.20 4.05
C ARG A 83 -7.21 6.23 5.41
N HIS A 84 -6.55 5.73 6.45
CA HIS A 84 -7.11 5.73 7.80
C HIS A 84 -7.23 7.14 8.40
N ARG A 85 -6.24 8.01 8.14
CA ARG A 85 -6.22 9.40 8.60
C ARG A 85 -7.12 10.34 7.77
N GLY A 86 -7.83 9.82 6.77
CA GLY A 86 -8.72 10.60 5.90
C GLY A 86 -8.01 11.59 4.99
N ARG A 87 -6.71 11.40 4.73
CA ARG A 87 -5.94 12.16 3.74
C ARG A 87 -6.07 11.59 2.33
N LEU A 88 -6.37 10.29 2.25
CA LEU A 88 -6.84 9.60 1.05
C LEU A 88 -8.29 9.13 1.27
N VAL A 89 -8.99 8.79 0.19
CA VAL A 89 -10.39 8.34 0.25
C VAL A 89 -10.52 7.18 1.25
N PRO A 90 -11.29 7.35 2.34
CA PRO A 90 -11.30 6.39 3.44
C PRO A 90 -12.01 5.09 3.07
N ASN A 91 -11.48 3.98 3.57
CA ASN A 91 -12.11 2.66 3.47
C ASN A 91 -13.35 2.64 4.38
N THR A 92 -14.53 2.67 3.76
CA THR A 92 -15.81 2.77 4.46
C THR A 92 -16.39 1.38 4.78
N THR A 93 -15.99 0.34 4.04
CA THR A 93 -16.51 -1.02 4.23
C THR A 93 -15.54 -1.93 4.98
N ILE A 94 -16.07 -2.93 5.71
CA ILE A 94 -15.25 -3.97 6.36
C ILE A 94 -14.41 -4.73 5.33
N GLY A 95 -14.97 -4.99 4.14
CA GLY A 95 -14.25 -5.68 3.07
C GLY A 95 -13.02 -4.92 2.56
N GLU A 96 -13.08 -3.60 2.44
CA GLU A 96 -11.90 -2.78 2.07
C GLU A 96 -10.82 -2.81 3.18
N LYS A 97 -11.21 -2.92 4.46
CA LYS A 97 -10.25 -3.05 5.56
C LYS A 97 -9.56 -4.42 5.55
N VAL A 98 -10.31 -5.49 5.24
CA VAL A 98 -9.77 -6.84 5.10
C VAL A 98 -8.84 -6.94 3.89
N LEU A 99 -9.25 -6.43 2.73
CA LEU A 99 -8.41 -6.42 1.52
C LEU A 99 -7.09 -5.70 1.78
N SER A 100 -7.11 -4.53 2.39
CA SER A 100 -5.89 -3.82 2.73
C SER A 100 -5.00 -4.57 3.74
N GLY A 101 -5.61 -5.26 4.71
CA GLY A 101 -4.87 -6.14 5.63
C GLY A 101 -4.20 -7.32 4.90
N LEU A 102 -4.92 -7.95 3.96
CA LEU A 102 -4.38 -9.04 3.13
C LEU A 102 -3.25 -8.55 2.22
N THR A 103 -3.38 -7.37 1.60
CA THR A 103 -2.32 -6.75 0.80
C THR A 103 -1.01 -6.67 1.58
N ILE A 104 -1.05 -6.17 2.83
CA ILE A 104 0.14 -6.04 3.67
C ILE A 104 0.66 -7.42 4.11
N ALA A 105 -0.23 -8.35 4.49
CA ALA A 105 0.19 -9.69 4.91
C ALA A 105 0.92 -10.44 3.78
N PHE A 106 0.38 -10.42 2.56
CA PHE A 106 1.01 -11.06 1.40
C PHE A 106 2.27 -10.31 0.94
N ALA A 107 2.32 -8.99 1.09
CA ALA A 107 3.56 -8.22 0.85
C ALA A 107 4.69 -8.67 1.79
N ILE A 108 4.41 -8.86 3.08
CA ILE A 108 5.40 -9.37 4.06
C ILE A 108 5.87 -10.78 3.69
N VAL A 109 4.97 -11.65 3.22
CA VAL A 109 5.34 -12.98 2.70
C VAL A 109 6.24 -12.86 1.47
N GLY A 110 5.93 -11.96 0.54
CA GLY A 110 6.78 -11.65 -0.61
C GLY A 110 8.16 -11.12 -0.21
N THR A 111 8.21 -10.21 0.76
CA THR A 111 9.44 -9.66 1.35
C THR A 111 10.30 -10.77 1.96
N ALA A 112 9.70 -11.66 2.76
CA ALA A 112 10.41 -12.79 3.33
C ALA A 112 10.95 -13.71 2.23
N GLY A 113 10.16 -14.01 1.20
CA GLY A 113 10.60 -14.78 0.04
C GLY A 113 11.81 -14.16 -0.66
N LEU A 114 11.79 -12.85 -0.93
CA LEU A 114 12.86 -12.15 -1.64
C LEU A 114 14.17 -12.04 -0.83
N ILE A 115 14.06 -11.85 0.49
CA ILE A 115 15.24 -11.85 1.35
C ILE A 115 15.83 -13.26 1.44
N LEU A 116 14.99 -14.27 1.63
CA LEU A 116 15.46 -15.66 1.75
C LEU A 116 16.07 -16.17 0.44
N LEU A 117 15.49 -15.89 -0.74
CA LEU A 117 16.10 -16.28 -2.02
C LEU A 117 17.44 -15.58 -2.27
N SER A 118 17.64 -14.37 -1.73
CA SER A 118 18.94 -13.68 -1.86
C SER A 118 20.04 -14.32 -0.99
N ILE A 119 19.66 -14.98 0.10
CA ILE A 119 20.58 -15.69 1.01
C ILE A 119 20.84 -17.11 0.51
N PHE A 120 19.76 -17.83 0.16
CA PHE A 120 19.80 -19.18 -0.41
C PHE A 120 19.91 -19.07 -1.94
N ASP A 121 21.15 -19.01 -2.41
CA ASP A 121 21.47 -18.86 -3.82
C ASP A 121 21.41 -20.16 -4.64
N THR A 122 21.44 -20.00 -5.97
CA THR A 122 21.38 -21.08 -6.96
C THR A 122 22.61 -22.00 -6.95
N LEU A 123 23.76 -21.56 -6.43
CA LEU A 123 24.99 -22.35 -6.41
C LEU A 123 24.99 -23.40 -5.28
N ARG A 124 24.52 -23.03 -4.09
CA ARG A 124 24.57 -23.89 -2.89
C ARG A 124 23.23 -24.57 -2.60
N HIS A 125 22.13 -23.91 -2.88
CA HIS A 125 20.79 -24.35 -2.49
C HIS A 125 19.73 -24.10 -3.58
N PRO A 126 19.88 -24.68 -4.79
CA PRO A 126 18.99 -24.40 -5.94
C PRO A 126 17.51 -24.68 -5.64
N THR A 127 17.18 -25.82 -5.02
CA THR A 127 15.78 -26.14 -4.67
C THR A 127 15.16 -25.14 -3.70
N LEU A 128 15.93 -24.65 -2.71
CA LEU A 128 15.43 -23.64 -1.78
C LEU A 128 15.26 -22.29 -2.47
N HIS A 129 16.20 -21.94 -3.35
CA HIS A 129 16.13 -20.73 -4.16
C HIS A 129 14.82 -20.68 -4.96
N ASP A 130 14.50 -21.75 -5.68
CA ASP A 130 13.30 -21.84 -6.52
C ASP A 130 12.01 -21.77 -5.71
N ILE A 131 11.98 -22.41 -4.54
CA ILE A 131 10.84 -22.33 -3.61
C ILE A 131 10.65 -20.88 -3.14
N PHE A 132 11.73 -20.20 -2.74
CA PHE A 132 11.64 -18.82 -2.27
C PHE A 132 11.32 -17.83 -3.40
N LEU A 133 11.78 -18.09 -4.62
CA LEU A 133 11.39 -17.36 -5.84
C LEU A 133 9.88 -17.48 -6.06
N LEU A 134 9.32 -18.68 -5.95
CA LEU A 134 7.86 -18.89 -6.06
C LEU A 134 7.11 -18.14 -4.94
N VAL A 135 7.58 -18.22 -3.69
CA VAL A 135 6.97 -17.52 -2.55
C VAL A 135 7.01 -16.00 -2.72
N PHE A 136 8.14 -15.46 -3.17
CA PHE A 136 8.32 -14.04 -3.51
C PHE A 136 7.30 -13.60 -4.56
N LEU A 137 7.26 -14.31 -5.69
CA LEU A 137 6.43 -13.96 -6.83
C LEU A 137 4.94 -14.08 -6.50
N ALA A 138 4.52 -15.20 -5.89
CA ALA A 138 3.15 -15.40 -5.47
C ALA A 138 2.72 -14.39 -4.39
N GLY A 139 3.60 -14.08 -3.44
CA GLY A 139 3.35 -13.11 -2.38
C GLY A 139 3.05 -11.72 -2.93
N TYR A 140 3.91 -11.18 -3.79
CA TYR A 140 3.70 -9.85 -4.36
C TYR A 140 2.56 -9.81 -5.37
N VAL A 141 2.36 -10.85 -6.20
CA VAL A 141 1.22 -10.93 -7.13
C VAL A 141 -0.10 -10.96 -6.36
N LEU A 142 -0.23 -11.78 -5.31
CA LEU A 142 -1.44 -11.83 -4.49
C LEU A 142 -1.68 -10.49 -3.78
N SER A 143 -0.63 -9.88 -3.24
CA SER A 143 -0.70 -8.52 -2.68
C SER A 143 -1.22 -7.51 -3.72
N ALA A 144 -0.70 -7.59 -4.95
CA ALA A 144 -1.08 -6.71 -6.05
C ALA A 144 -2.53 -6.94 -6.54
N ILE A 145 -3.02 -8.17 -6.49
CA ILE A 145 -4.43 -8.48 -6.78
C ILE A 145 -5.34 -7.87 -5.71
N PHE A 146 -5.00 -7.99 -4.42
CA PHE A 146 -5.79 -7.43 -3.34
C PHE A 146 -5.83 -5.90 -3.37
N ILE A 147 -4.70 -5.25 -3.64
CA ILE A 147 -4.68 -3.79 -3.80
C ILE A 147 -5.48 -3.37 -5.03
N CYS A 148 -5.37 -4.05 -6.18
CA CYS A 148 -6.19 -3.74 -7.34
C CYS A 148 -7.69 -3.91 -7.06
N TRP A 149 -8.08 -4.96 -6.34
CA TRP A 149 -9.46 -5.18 -5.94
C TRP A 149 -9.97 -4.07 -5.01
N GLU A 150 -9.17 -3.66 -4.02
CA GLU A 150 -9.47 -2.54 -3.14
C GLU A 150 -9.74 -1.26 -3.94
N TYR A 151 -8.84 -0.93 -4.88
CA TYR A 151 -8.95 0.26 -5.73
C TYR A 151 -10.11 0.17 -6.72
N GLY A 152 -10.42 -1.01 -7.26
CA GLY A 152 -11.58 -1.23 -8.13
C GLY A 152 -12.89 -0.97 -7.38
N ARG A 153 -12.99 -1.47 -6.13
CA ARG A 153 -14.17 -1.25 -5.29
C ARG A 153 -14.35 0.23 -4.91
N LEU A 154 -13.25 0.91 -4.57
CA LEU A 154 -13.23 2.35 -4.29
C LEU A 154 -13.54 3.20 -5.53
N GLY A 155 -13.01 2.82 -6.69
CA GLY A 155 -13.21 3.53 -7.96
C GLY A 155 -14.66 3.52 -8.47
N ILE A 156 -15.41 2.45 -8.18
CA ILE A 156 -16.86 2.38 -8.47
C ILE A 156 -17.64 3.39 -7.60
N ARG A 157 -17.21 3.61 -6.35
CA ARG A 157 -17.90 4.47 -5.38
C ARG A 157 -17.55 5.95 -5.52
N TYR A 158 -16.30 6.26 -5.88
CA TYR A 158 -15.80 7.64 -5.97
C TYR A 158 -15.42 7.97 -7.42
N ARG A 159 -16.41 7.95 -8.32
CA ARG A 159 -16.24 8.25 -9.75
C ARG A 159 -15.64 9.63 -10.05
N GLU A 160 -15.68 10.55 -9.09
CA GLU A 160 -15.35 11.96 -9.26
C GLU A 160 -13.84 12.27 -9.22
N HIS A 161 -12.98 11.30 -8.86
CA HIS A 161 -11.54 11.48 -8.84
C HIS A 161 -10.84 10.63 -9.93
N PRO A 162 -10.52 11.20 -11.11
CA PRO A 162 -9.90 10.47 -12.22
C PRO A 162 -8.51 9.92 -11.88
N VAL A 163 -7.78 10.56 -10.96
CA VAL A 163 -6.43 10.14 -10.53
C VAL A 163 -6.45 8.72 -9.94
N LEU A 164 -7.45 8.38 -9.12
CA LEU A 164 -7.55 7.02 -8.54
C LEU A 164 -7.77 5.94 -9.63
N ARG A 165 -8.46 6.31 -10.72
CA ARG A 165 -8.77 5.38 -11.81
C ARG A 165 -7.55 5.15 -12.69
N ILE A 166 -6.75 6.20 -12.93
CA ILE A 166 -5.50 6.11 -13.67
C ILE A 166 -4.51 5.22 -12.91
N SER A 167 -4.32 5.46 -11.61
CA SER A 167 -3.49 4.59 -10.77
C SER A 167 -3.92 3.12 -10.82
N PHE A 168 -5.24 2.87 -10.73
CA PHE A 168 -5.78 1.51 -10.83
C PHE A 168 -5.41 0.83 -12.15
N TRP A 169 -5.65 1.49 -13.29
CA TRP A 169 -5.36 0.92 -14.61
C TRP A 169 -3.87 0.71 -14.85
N ILE A 170 -3.02 1.64 -14.40
CA ILE A 170 -1.56 1.48 -14.47
C ILE A 170 -1.14 0.22 -13.71
N LYS A 171 -1.58 0.06 -12.46
CA LYS A 171 -1.23 -1.12 -11.65
C LYS A 171 -1.79 -2.40 -12.21
N LEU A 172 -3.05 -2.41 -12.62
CA LEU A 172 -3.67 -3.58 -13.22
C LEU A 172 -2.90 -4.04 -14.46
N THR A 173 -2.46 -3.09 -15.28
CA THR A 173 -1.64 -3.41 -16.47
C THR A 173 -0.33 -4.08 -16.08
N PHE A 174 0.38 -3.53 -15.09
CA PHE A 174 1.62 -4.14 -14.60
C PHE A 174 1.39 -5.54 -14.04
N VAL A 175 0.36 -5.73 -13.21
CA VAL A 175 0.05 -7.04 -12.62
C VAL A 175 -0.28 -8.08 -13.69
N VAL A 176 -1.10 -7.73 -14.68
CA VAL A 176 -1.46 -8.65 -15.77
C VAL A 176 -0.21 -9.01 -16.60
N VAL A 177 0.59 -8.01 -16.97
CA VAL A 177 1.82 -8.23 -17.73
C VAL A 177 2.81 -9.10 -16.94
N GLU A 178 3.00 -8.83 -15.65
CA GLU A 178 3.91 -9.58 -14.78
C GLU A 178 3.47 -11.03 -14.62
N VAL A 179 2.17 -11.29 -14.43
CA VAL A 179 1.63 -12.66 -14.36
C VAL A 179 1.83 -13.42 -15.66
N LEU A 180 1.60 -12.78 -16.81
CA LEU A 180 1.80 -13.43 -18.12
C LEU A 180 3.28 -13.77 -18.35
N LEU A 181 4.18 -12.85 -18.01
CA LEU A 181 5.62 -13.07 -18.11
C LEU A 181 6.10 -14.13 -17.12
N ALA A 182 5.57 -14.15 -15.89
CA ALA A 182 5.86 -15.16 -14.89
C ALA A 182 5.48 -16.56 -15.37
N VAL A 183 4.30 -16.71 -15.97
CA VAL A 183 3.88 -18.00 -16.56
C VAL A 183 4.82 -18.40 -17.70
N ALA A 184 5.23 -17.47 -18.56
CA ALA A 184 6.19 -17.73 -19.62
C ALA A 184 7.57 -18.14 -19.07
N PHE A 185 8.05 -17.47 -18.02
CA PHE A 185 9.29 -17.79 -17.32
C PHE A 185 9.26 -19.22 -16.76
N VAL A 186 8.25 -19.54 -15.95
CA VAL A 186 8.10 -20.89 -15.37
C VAL A 186 8.01 -21.96 -16.45
N SER A 187 7.26 -21.67 -17.52
CA SER A 187 7.13 -22.61 -18.66
C SER A 187 8.47 -22.84 -19.34
N CYS A 188 9.24 -21.78 -19.62
CA CYS A 188 10.56 -21.91 -20.25
C CYS A 188 11.53 -22.73 -19.39
N THR A 189 11.54 -22.48 -18.08
CA THR A 189 12.37 -23.21 -17.12
C THR A 189 12.00 -24.70 -17.06
N TRP A 190 10.71 -25.05 -17.13
CA TRP A 190 10.28 -26.46 -17.18
C TRP A 190 10.57 -27.17 -18.50
N THR A 191 10.72 -26.43 -19.59
CA THR A 191 11.08 -26.98 -20.91
C THR A 191 12.58 -26.92 -21.21
N ASP A 192 13.41 -26.64 -20.20
CA ASP A 192 14.87 -26.51 -20.34
C ASP A 192 15.33 -25.44 -21.35
N HIS A 193 14.48 -24.45 -21.61
CA HIS A 193 14.79 -23.29 -22.47
C HIS A 193 15.43 -22.17 -21.64
N TYR A 194 16.60 -22.46 -21.05
CA TYR A 194 17.25 -21.59 -20.04
C TYR A 194 17.58 -20.18 -20.54
N ASN A 195 18.00 -20.01 -21.80
CA ASN A 195 18.28 -18.67 -22.35
C ASN A 195 17.02 -17.79 -22.43
N ALA A 196 15.90 -18.36 -22.85
CA ALA A 196 14.63 -17.65 -22.88
C ALA A 196 14.16 -17.36 -21.44
N GLY A 197 14.30 -18.32 -20.54
CA GLY A 197 14.02 -18.14 -19.11
C GLY A 197 14.82 -16.98 -18.50
N ALA A 198 16.13 -16.89 -18.78
CA ALA A 198 16.98 -15.80 -18.29
C ALA A 198 16.50 -14.44 -18.79
N ILE A 199 16.15 -14.33 -20.08
CA ILE A 199 15.57 -13.11 -20.64
C ILE A 199 14.28 -12.73 -19.92
N PHE A 200 13.37 -13.69 -19.69
CA PHE A 200 12.13 -13.43 -18.96
C PHE A 200 12.38 -12.97 -17.52
N GLU A 201 13.34 -13.56 -16.81
CA GLU A 201 13.69 -13.14 -15.45
C GLU A 201 14.12 -11.67 -15.42
N TRP A 202 15.02 -11.27 -16.33
CA TRP A 202 15.47 -9.89 -16.46
C TRP A 202 14.31 -8.94 -16.77
N VAL A 203 13.46 -9.30 -17.73
CA VAL A 203 12.31 -8.48 -18.13
C VAL A 203 11.32 -8.33 -16.97
N ILE A 204 11.00 -9.43 -16.26
CA ILE A 204 10.14 -9.40 -15.07
C ILE A 204 10.73 -8.48 -14.00
N ALA A 205 12.02 -8.60 -13.71
CA ALA A 205 12.67 -7.80 -12.67
C ALA A 205 12.68 -6.29 -13.00
N PHE A 206 12.89 -5.91 -14.27
CA PHE A 206 12.78 -4.51 -14.69
C PHE A 206 11.34 -4.01 -14.68
N ILE A 207 10.36 -4.81 -15.10
CA ILE A 207 8.95 -4.44 -15.03
C ILE A 207 8.49 -4.29 -13.57
N PHE A 208 8.96 -5.14 -12.67
CA PHE A 208 8.73 -5.02 -11.23
C PHE A 208 9.24 -3.66 -10.70
N SER A 209 10.36 -3.15 -11.22
CA SER A 209 10.83 -1.78 -10.90
C SER A 209 9.78 -0.73 -11.27
N LEU A 210 9.22 -0.81 -12.48
CA LEU A 210 8.19 0.12 -12.97
C LEU A 210 6.90 0.01 -12.16
N TYR A 211 6.53 -1.22 -11.78
CA TYR A 211 5.41 -1.45 -10.87
C TYR A 211 5.63 -0.78 -9.51
N VAL A 212 6.81 -0.94 -8.90
CA VAL A 212 7.16 -0.26 -7.64
C VAL A 212 7.09 1.26 -7.79
N PHE A 213 7.62 1.82 -8.89
CA PHE A 213 7.51 3.25 -9.15
C PHE A 213 6.07 3.73 -9.31
N SER A 214 5.14 2.89 -9.78
CA SER A 214 3.72 3.28 -9.93
C SER A 214 3.08 3.72 -8.62
N PHE A 215 3.56 3.26 -7.45
CA PHE A 215 3.06 3.67 -6.13
C PHE A 215 3.35 5.14 -5.80
N TYR A 216 4.30 5.77 -6.48
CA TYR A 216 4.49 7.22 -6.40
C TYR A 216 3.20 7.97 -6.75
N VAL A 217 2.46 7.51 -7.78
CA VAL A 217 1.23 8.15 -8.25
C VAL A 217 0.15 8.17 -7.17
N ASP A 218 0.11 7.17 -6.29
CA ASP A 218 -0.87 7.10 -5.20
C ASP A 218 -0.52 7.96 -3.99
N LEU A 219 0.78 8.07 -3.69
CA LEU A 219 1.27 8.80 -2.53
C LEU A 219 1.50 10.29 -2.83
N TYR A 220 1.64 10.67 -4.10
CA TYR A 220 1.86 12.06 -4.52
C TYR A 220 0.70 13.01 -4.17
N PRO A 221 -0.59 12.67 -4.43
CA PRO A 221 -1.72 13.54 -4.09
C PRO A 221 -1.83 13.87 -2.60
N ALA A 222 -1.34 12.99 -1.72
CA ALA A 222 -1.36 13.19 -0.28
C ALA A 222 -0.49 14.39 0.17
N VAL A 223 0.43 14.89 -0.66
CA VAL A 223 1.24 16.09 -0.39
C VAL A 223 0.38 17.37 -0.47
N TYR A 224 -0.60 17.41 -1.37
CA TYR A 224 -1.42 18.60 -1.64
C TYR A 224 -2.60 18.78 -0.69
N THR A 225 -3.04 17.74 0.02
CA THR A 225 -4.13 17.84 1.02
C THR A 225 -3.72 18.56 2.32
N ARG A 226 -2.55 19.20 2.35
CA ARG A 226 -1.97 19.85 3.54
C ARG A 226 -2.62 21.19 3.90
N HIS A 227 -3.41 21.79 3.01
CA HIS A 227 -4.15 23.03 3.27
C HIS A 227 -5.67 22.81 3.21
N GLY A 228 -6.27 22.52 4.37
CA GLY A 228 -7.59 23.06 4.72
C GLY A 228 -8.86 22.37 4.25
N ARG A 229 -8.85 21.19 3.60
CA ARG A 229 -10.10 20.45 3.35
C ARG A 229 -9.97 18.98 3.71
N LYS A 230 -10.39 18.62 4.92
CA LYS A 230 -10.88 17.26 5.18
C LYS A 230 -11.93 16.97 4.11
N MET A 231 -11.78 15.91 3.32
CA MET A 231 -12.86 15.45 2.45
C MET A 231 -14.01 15.02 3.36
N ARG A 232 -14.93 15.94 3.63
CA ARG A 232 -16.19 15.65 4.29
C ARG A 232 -17.00 14.85 3.28
N VAL A 233 -16.93 13.53 3.42
CA VAL A 233 -17.84 12.61 2.74
C VAL A 233 -19.24 12.99 3.21
N THR A 234 -19.98 13.74 2.39
CA THR A 234 -21.41 13.92 2.57
C THR A 234 -22.03 12.56 2.30
N GLY A 235 -22.21 11.77 3.36
CA GLY A 235 -23.08 10.61 3.33
C GLY A 235 -24.44 11.09 2.80
N GLY A 236 -24.93 10.40 1.76
CA GLY A 236 -26.18 10.76 1.09
C GLY A 236 -27.30 10.89 2.12
N GLN A 237 -27.70 12.13 2.37
CA GLN A 237 -28.87 12.43 3.18
C GLN A 237 -30.01 12.61 2.18
N TYR A 238 -30.83 11.56 2.06
CA TYR A 238 -32.13 11.63 1.38
C TYR A 238 -32.92 12.77 2.03
N HIS A 239 -33.00 13.92 1.37
CA HIS A 239 -33.87 15.02 1.76
C HIS A 239 -35.32 14.59 1.46
N HIS A 240 -35.96 13.97 2.44
CA HIS A 240 -37.41 13.85 2.48
C HIS A 240 -37.98 15.25 2.72
N HIS A 241 -38.43 15.91 1.64
CA HIS A 241 -39.20 17.15 1.72
C HIS A 241 -40.57 16.85 2.37
N HIS A 242 -40.67 17.03 3.70
CA HIS A 242 -41.97 17.15 4.37
C HIS A 242 -42.38 18.63 4.35
N HIS A 243 -43.19 19.01 3.36
CA HIS A 243 -43.95 20.27 3.40
C HIS A 243 -45.13 20.10 4.36
N HIS A 244 -45.04 20.68 5.55
CA HIS A 244 -46.21 20.98 6.37
C HIS A 244 -46.64 22.42 6.11
N HIS A 245 -47.76 22.57 5.38
CA HIS A 245 -48.51 23.83 5.32
C HIS A 245 -49.59 23.82 6.39
N PHE A 246 -49.49 24.73 7.36
CA PHE A 246 -50.59 25.18 8.20
C PHE A 246 -50.34 26.63 8.64
N GLY A 247 -51.37 27.47 8.60
CA GLY A 247 -51.40 28.73 9.37
C GLY A 247 -51.56 30.01 8.55
N ARG A 248 -52.82 30.38 8.34
CA ARG A 248 -53.36 31.63 7.78
C ARG A 248 -53.16 32.80 8.76
N HIS A 249 -52.87 34.03 8.31
CA HIS A 249 -53.65 35.26 8.59
C HIS A 249 -53.07 36.54 7.93
N ARG A 250 -54.01 37.44 7.58
CA ARG A 250 -53.93 38.69 6.78
C ARG A 250 -53.22 39.86 7.47
N GLY A 251 -52.67 40.79 6.67
CA GLY A 251 -52.61 42.22 7.04
C GLY A 251 -51.66 43.12 6.23
N ALA A 252 -52.22 43.83 5.23
CA ALA A 252 -51.95 45.20 4.76
C ALA A 252 -50.51 45.78 4.57
N ALA A 253 -50.26 46.19 3.31
CA ALA A 253 -49.86 47.51 2.80
C ALA A 253 -48.54 48.21 3.23
N SER A 254 -47.65 48.33 2.23
CA SER A 254 -46.83 49.49 1.77
C SER A 254 -46.22 50.49 2.76
N SER A 255 -44.89 50.67 2.72
CA SER A 255 -44.15 51.79 2.07
C SER A 255 -42.72 51.95 2.64
N ASP A 256 -41.82 52.44 1.77
CA ASP A 256 -40.52 53.10 2.00
C ASP A 256 -39.22 52.32 2.36
N ASP A 257 -38.32 52.35 1.37
CA ASP A 257 -36.91 52.79 1.38
C ASP A 257 -36.03 52.58 2.61
N THR A 258 -34.90 51.87 2.44
CA THR A 258 -33.54 52.48 2.38
C THR A 258 -32.44 51.42 2.24
N ASP A 259 -31.41 51.77 1.47
CA ASP A 259 -30.15 51.06 1.23
C ASP A 259 -29.32 50.80 2.51
N GLY A 260 -28.64 49.65 2.58
CA GLY A 260 -27.64 49.35 3.61
C GLY A 260 -26.84 48.07 3.35
N TYR A 261 -25.53 48.22 3.18
CA TYR A 261 -24.49 47.20 2.94
C TYR A 261 -24.59 45.92 3.80
N PRO A 262 -24.19 44.73 3.29
CA PRO A 262 -24.07 43.53 4.12
C PRO A 262 -22.82 43.59 4.99
N GLU A 263 -23.03 43.78 6.29
CA GLU A 263 -21.99 43.73 7.32
C GLU A 263 -21.51 42.29 7.54
N HIS A 264 -20.22 42.06 7.28
CA HIS A 264 -19.51 40.81 7.57
C HIS A 264 -19.27 40.66 9.09
N GLY A 265 -20.25 40.13 9.81
CA GLY A 265 -20.14 39.77 11.22
C GLY A 265 -19.60 38.34 11.41
N ASN A 266 -18.42 38.23 11.99
CA ASN A 266 -17.69 36.98 12.18
C ASN A 266 -18.42 36.01 13.12
N ALA A 267 -18.65 34.77 12.67
CA ALA A 267 -19.30 33.69 13.44
C ALA A 267 -18.60 33.34 14.77
N GLN A 268 -17.40 33.87 15.00
CA GLN A 268 -16.55 33.59 16.17
C GLN A 268 -17.04 34.26 17.46
N GLU A 269 -17.71 35.43 17.38
CA GLU A 269 -18.24 36.13 18.56
C GLU A 269 -19.49 35.45 19.13
N ARG A 270 -20.25 34.72 18.30
CA ARG A 270 -21.45 34.00 18.72
C ARG A 270 -21.17 32.72 19.51
N TYR A 271 -19.94 32.18 19.45
CA TYR A 271 -19.54 31.01 20.24
C TYR A 271 -19.07 31.41 21.65
N ALA A 272 -18.37 32.55 21.79
CA ALA A 272 -17.92 33.04 23.10
C ALA A 272 -19.08 33.48 24.01
N ALA A 273 -20.19 33.95 23.44
CA ALA A 273 -21.37 34.33 24.22
C ALA A 273 -22.16 33.12 24.77
N ARG A 274 -22.03 31.93 24.17
CA ARG A 274 -22.74 30.72 24.63
C ARG A 274 -22.03 29.98 25.78
N GLU A 275 -20.69 30.04 25.86
CA GLU A 275 -19.96 29.42 26.98
C GLU A 275 -20.11 30.17 28.32
N MET A 276 -20.49 31.45 28.31
CA MET A 276 -20.76 32.21 29.55
C MET A 276 -22.16 31.96 30.12
N GLU A 277 -23.11 31.44 29.33
CA GLU A 277 -24.49 31.20 29.77
C GLU A 277 -24.65 29.81 30.42
N GLU A 278 -23.86 28.81 29.99
CA GLU A 278 -23.85 27.46 30.57
C GLU A 278 -23.06 27.34 31.90
N ALA A 279 -22.19 28.32 32.23
CA ALA A 279 -21.42 28.32 33.47
C ALA A 279 -22.20 28.82 34.71
N THR A 280 -23.43 29.34 34.54
CA THR A 280 -24.19 29.99 35.63
C THR A 280 -25.39 29.17 36.14
N THR A 281 -25.68 28.00 35.56
CA THR A 281 -26.83 27.17 35.96
C THR A 281 -26.43 25.71 36.17
N GLY A 282 -25.96 25.38 37.38
CA GLY A 282 -25.70 23.98 37.73
C GLY A 282 -25.00 23.73 39.07
N SER A 283 -25.36 24.48 40.12
CA SER A 283 -24.95 24.18 41.50
C SER A 283 -26.06 23.38 42.20
N GLY A 284 -25.73 22.20 42.73
CA GLY A 284 -26.46 21.56 43.82
C GLY A 284 -26.79 20.08 43.62
N SER A 285 -25.97 19.19 44.22
CA SER A 285 -26.41 18.22 45.24
C SER A 285 -25.32 17.18 45.51
N GLU A 286 -24.81 17.19 46.74
CA GLU A 286 -23.95 16.17 47.33
C GLU A 286 -24.71 14.87 47.68
N ARG A 287 -23.94 13.78 47.81
CA ARG A 287 -24.10 12.49 48.54
C ARG A 287 -23.52 11.39 47.63
N GLY A 288 -22.51 10.60 47.94
CA GLY A 288 -21.96 10.13 49.21
C GLY A 288 -21.78 8.61 49.09
N LEU A 289 -20.66 8.08 49.63
CA LEU A 289 -20.37 6.67 49.98
C LEU A 289 -19.68 5.73 48.96
N THR A 290 -18.36 5.59 49.18
CA THR A 290 -17.58 4.37 49.54
C THR A 290 -17.74 3.04 48.81
N GLY A 291 -16.60 2.41 48.53
CA GLY A 291 -16.44 0.94 48.40
C GLY A 291 -15.58 0.56 47.19
N ALA A 292 -14.26 0.41 47.32
CA ALA A 292 -13.56 -0.82 47.72
C ALA A 292 -13.44 -1.87 46.59
N GLY A 293 -12.20 -2.28 46.32
CA GLY A 293 -11.88 -3.68 46.05
C GLY A 293 -11.53 -4.08 44.62
N GLY A 294 -10.23 -4.19 44.37
CA GLY A 294 -9.62 -5.50 44.09
C GLY A 294 -9.66 -6.07 42.67
N GLY A 295 -8.53 -6.65 42.27
CA GLY A 295 -8.56 -7.91 41.51
C GLY A 295 -7.78 -7.93 40.22
N ALA A 296 -6.60 -8.53 40.28
CA ALA A 296 -5.70 -8.83 39.19
C ALA A 296 -6.05 -10.13 38.43
N ALA A 297 -5.14 -10.49 37.51
CA ALA A 297 -4.90 -11.77 36.83
C ALA A 297 -5.65 -11.96 35.50
N ALA A 298 -4.98 -12.03 34.34
CA ALA A 298 -3.91 -12.93 33.89
C ALA A 298 -4.35 -14.40 33.83
N ALA A 299 -4.47 -14.93 32.61
CA ALA A 299 -4.29 -16.35 32.32
C ALA A 299 -3.89 -16.54 30.85
N ALA A 300 -2.64 -16.97 30.67
CA ALA A 300 -2.13 -17.56 29.45
C ALA A 300 -2.71 -18.97 29.26
N ALA A 301 -2.84 -19.40 28.01
CA ALA A 301 -2.94 -20.81 27.67
C ALA A 301 -2.18 -21.07 26.36
N SER A 302 -1.01 -21.66 26.56
CA SER A 302 -0.20 -22.41 25.60
C SER A 302 -0.93 -23.64 25.07
N GLY A 303 -0.58 -24.09 23.86
CA GLY A 303 -0.76 -25.50 23.51
C GLY A 303 -0.67 -25.81 22.02
N GLY A 304 0.28 -26.68 21.65
CA GLY A 304 -0.04 -27.77 20.72
C GLY A 304 0.73 -27.78 19.40
N ALA A 305 1.75 -28.63 19.36
CA ALA A 305 2.51 -29.06 18.19
C ALA A 305 1.67 -29.80 17.12
N ASN A 306 2.13 -29.75 15.86
CA ASN A 306 2.08 -30.86 14.90
C ASN A 306 3.00 -30.52 13.71
N ALA A 307 4.22 -31.08 13.63
CA ALA A 307 4.55 -32.34 12.98
C ALA A 307 4.24 -32.40 11.46
N GLY A 308 5.32 -32.41 10.68
CA GLY A 308 5.51 -33.26 9.50
C GLY A 308 4.68 -32.95 8.26
N ARG A 309 5.32 -32.29 7.28
CA ARG A 309 5.18 -32.66 5.86
C ARG A 309 6.35 -32.11 5.05
N THR A 310 7.30 -33.01 4.79
CA THR A 310 8.34 -32.87 3.78
C THR A 310 7.70 -32.98 2.40
N TRP A 311 7.92 -32.00 1.54
CA TRP A 311 7.59 -32.08 0.12
C TRP A 311 8.92 -32.22 -0.63
N HIS A 312 9.06 -33.33 -1.35
CA HIS A 312 10.14 -33.53 -2.32
C HIS A 312 9.68 -32.96 -3.66
N PHE A 313 10.47 -32.05 -4.22
CA PHE A 313 10.63 -31.84 -5.67
C PHE A 313 12.13 -31.69 -5.92
#